data_AF-A0AAP5KRA9-F1
#
_entry.id   AF-A0AAP5KRA9-F1
#
_cell.length_a   1.000
_cell.length_b   1.000
_cell.length_c   1.000
_cell.angle_alpha   90.00
_cell.angle_beta   90.00
_cell.angle_gamma   90.00
#
_symmetry.space_group_name_H-M   'P 1'
#
loop_
_entity.id
_entity.type
_entity.pdbx_description
1 polymer ?
#
loop_
_entity_poly.entity_id
_entity_poly.type
_entity_poly.pdbx_seq_one_letter_code
_entity_poly.pdbx_strand_id
1 'polypeptide(L)'
;MNENETPKIASLDTPYAKEQYRKFQKQHRQLIFKRRRLAVLFAVAAFAAIVMGVQIFNEQRHLSELKEIKTETIAKSAEIDNQVSGLKQDVELLKDENYVAKLARSRFYYSKEDELIFVLPDSANTHTDKQAAEK
;
A
#
# COMPACT_ATOMS: atom_id res chain seq x y z
N MET A 1 12.63 -11.90 -64.78
CA MET A 1 11.37 -12.21 -65.49
C MET A 1 10.22 -11.70 -64.66
N ASN A 2 9.39 -10.83 -65.24
CA ASN A 2 8.15 -10.32 -64.63
C ASN A 2 6.99 -11.07 -65.26
N GLU A 3 6.08 -11.64 -64.47
CA GLU A 3 4.90 -12.33 -64.98
C GLU A 3 3.72 -12.14 -64.02
N ASN A 4 3.09 -10.97 -64.11
CA ASN A 4 1.84 -10.66 -63.42
C ASN A 4 0.73 -10.58 -64.46
N GLU A 5 0.53 -11.65 -65.23
CA GLU A 5 -0.58 -11.71 -66.18
C GLU A 5 -1.83 -12.19 -65.45
N THR A 6 -2.58 -11.27 -64.85
CA THR A 6 -3.95 -11.57 -64.45
C THR A 6 -4.74 -11.84 -65.73
N PRO A 7 -5.42 -13.00 -65.87
CA PRO A 7 -6.16 -13.31 -67.08
C PRO A 7 -7.16 -12.19 -67.33
N LYS A 8 -7.16 -11.64 -68.55
CA LYS A 8 -8.05 -10.55 -68.96
C LYS A 8 -9.47 -11.10 -69.15
N ILE A 9 -10.12 -11.45 -68.04
CA ILE A 9 -11.49 -11.95 -68.00
C ILE A 9 -12.44 -10.75 -68.12
N ALA A 10 -13.08 -10.61 -69.27
CA ALA A 10 -14.17 -9.67 -69.46
C ALA A 10 -15.42 -10.22 -68.74
N SER A 11 -16.03 -9.40 -67.90
CA SER A 11 -17.35 -9.71 -67.33
C SER A 11 -18.36 -9.89 -68.46
N LEU A 12 -19.15 -10.97 -68.44
CA LEU A 12 -20.24 -11.15 -69.40
C LEU A 12 -21.19 -9.94 -69.34
N ASP A 13 -21.33 -9.21 -70.44
CA ASP A 13 -22.26 -8.07 -70.58
C ASP A 13 -23.68 -8.58 -70.83
N THR A 14 -24.20 -9.34 -69.86
CA THR A 14 -25.58 -9.81 -69.86
C THR A 14 -26.35 -9.14 -68.72
N PRO A 15 -27.65 -8.85 -68.93
CA PRO A 15 -28.48 -8.26 -67.88
C PRO A 15 -28.52 -9.14 -66.62
N TYR A 16 -28.51 -10.46 -66.76
CA TYR A 16 -28.46 -11.42 -65.65
C TYR A 16 -27.16 -11.32 -64.84
N ALA A 17 -26.00 -11.30 -65.50
CA ALA A 17 -24.70 -11.18 -64.82
C ALA A 17 -24.60 -9.85 -64.05
N LYS A 18 -25.11 -8.76 -64.64
CA LYS A 18 -25.16 -7.43 -64.00
C LYS A 18 -26.03 -7.44 -62.74
N GLU A 19 -27.17 -8.13 -62.76
CA GLU A 19 -28.02 -8.28 -61.58
C GLU A 19 -27.36 -9.11 -60.47
N GLN A 20 -26.70 -10.21 -60.83
CA GLN A 20 -25.99 -11.05 -59.87
C GLN A 20 -24.83 -10.31 -59.19
N TYR A 21 -24.06 -9.53 -59.95
CA TYR A 21 -23.01 -8.65 -59.40
C TYR A 21 -23.58 -7.60 -58.46
N ARG A 22 -24.72 -6.98 -58.77
CA ARG A 22 -25.38 -6.01 -57.88
C ARG A 22 -25.86 -6.66 -56.58
N LYS A 23 -26.36 -7.90 -56.61
CA LYS A 23 -26.76 -8.66 -55.41
C LYS A 23 -25.54 -8.97 -54.53
N PHE A 24 -24.46 -9.46 -55.13
CA PHE A 24 -23.22 -9.80 -54.43
C PHE A 24 -22.55 -8.56 -53.80
N GLN A 25 -22.47 -7.46 -54.56
CA GLN A 25 -22.00 -6.16 -54.06
C GLN A 25 -22.84 -5.66 -52.87
N LYS A 26 -24.17 -5.76 -52.94
CA LYS A 26 -25.06 -5.39 -51.83
C LYS A 26 -24.80 -6.25 -50.58
N GLN A 27 -24.66 -7.56 -50.74
CA GLN A 27 -24.36 -8.48 -49.62
C GLN A 27 -22.99 -8.17 -48.98
N HIS A 28 -21.94 -7.99 -49.79
CA HIS A 28 -20.62 -7.60 -49.30
C HIS A 28 -20.64 -6.25 -48.57
N ARG A 29 -21.35 -5.26 -49.12
CA ARG A 29 -21.47 -3.95 -48.49
C ARG A 29 -22.16 -4.04 -47.13
N GLN A 30 -23.22 -4.85 -47.01
CA GLN A 30 -23.91 -5.09 -45.73
C GLN A 30 -23.00 -5.77 -44.70
N LEU A 31 -22.20 -6.76 -45.10
CA LEU A 31 -21.25 -7.43 -44.21
C LEU A 31 -20.15 -6.48 -43.72
N ILE A 32 -19.63 -5.62 -44.60
CA ILE A 32 -18.62 -4.61 -44.24
C ILE A 32 -19.20 -3.61 -43.24
N PHE A 33 -20.43 -3.13 -43.44
CA PHE A 33 -21.09 -2.23 -42.49
C PHE A 33 -21.29 -2.90 -41.12
N LYS A 34 -21.73 -4.17 -41.08
CA LYS A 34 -21.88 -4.92 -39.83
C LYS A 34 -20.54 -5.10 -39.10
N ARG A 35 -19.47 -5.46 -39.81
CA ARG A 35 -18.12 -5.60 -39.24
C ARG A 35 -17.55 -4.27 -38.75
N ARG A 36 -17.73 -3.18 -39.50
CA ARG A 36 -17.32 -1.83 -39.06
C ARG A 36 -18.07 -1.39 -37.81
N ARG A 37 -19.38 -1.64 -37.74
CA ARG A 37 -20.17 -1.35 -36.54
C ARG A 37 -19.69 -2.16 -35.33
N LEU A 38 -19.38 -3.44 -35.52
CA LEU A 38 -18.85 -4.29 -34.46
C LEU A 38 -17.45 -3.83 -34.00
N ALA A 39 -16.58 -3.43 -34.94
CA ALA A 39 -15.25 -2.91 -34.64
C ALA A 39 -15.31 -1.60 -33.83
N VAL A 40 -16.22 -0.70 -34.17
CA VAL A 40 -16.43 0.53 -33.39
C VAL A 40 -16.92 0.21 -31.98
N LEU A 41 -17.88 -0.72 -31.84
CA LEU A 41 -18.38 -1.13 -30.53
C LEU A 41 -17.28 -1.77 -29.68
N PHE A 42 -16.46 -2.63 -30.28
CA PHE A 42 -15.31 -3.24 -29.61
C PHE A 42 -14.24 -2.21 -29.22
N ALA A 43 -13.97 -1.22 -30.07
CA ALA A 43 -13.06 -0.13 -29.76
C ALA A 43 -13.53 0.71 -28.56
N VAL A 44 -14.83 1.02 -28.50
CA VAL A 44 -15.42 1.73 -27.36
C VAL A 44 -15.35 0.89 -26.08
N ALA A 45 -15.68 -0.40 -26.17
CA ALA A 45 -15.59 -1.31 -25.02
C ALA A 45 -14.14 -1.48 -24.53
N ALA A 46 -13.17 -1.60 -25.44
CA ALA A 46 -11.75 -1.68 -25.11
C ALA A 46 -11.26 -0.38 -24.46
N PHE A 47 -11.67 0.78 -24.97
CA PHE A 47 -11.35 2.07 -24.37
C PHE A 47 -11.89 2.18 -22.95
N ALA A 48 -13.16 1.82 -22.73
CA ALA A 48 -13.76 1.81 -21.40
C ALA A 48 -13.04 0.85 -20.44
N ALA A 49 -12.65 -0.34 -20.92
CA ALA A 49 -11.89 -1.32 -20.13
C ALA A 49 -10.49 -0.81 -19.75
N ILE A 50 -9.80 -0.09 -20.65
CA ILE A 50 -8.50 0.53 -20.35
C ILE A 50 -8.65 1.60 -19.27
N VAL A 51 -9.65 2.48 -19.39
CA VAL A 51 -9.90 3.54 -18.39
C VAL A 51 -10.21 2.94 -17.01
N MET A 52 -11.08 1.93 -16.95
CA MET A 52 -11.38 1.22 -15.70
C MET A 52 -10.15 0.48 -15.16
N GLY A 53 -9.37 -0.16 -16.03
CA GLY A 53 -8.15 -0.87 -15.64
C GLY A 53 -7.10 0.06 -15.01
N VAL A 54 -6.93 1.26 -15.55
CA VAL A 54 -6.02 2.28 -14.99
C VAL A 54 -6.52 2.78 -13.63
N GLN A 55 -7.84 3.01 -13.47
CA GLN A 55 -8.41 3.38 -12.17
C GLN A 55 -8.15 2.32 -11.10
N ILE A 56 -8.44 1.04 -11.39
CA ILE A 56 -8.24 -0.06 -10.44
C ILE A 56 -6.76 -0.20 -10.04
N PHE A 57 -5.85 -0.02 -10.99
CA PHE A 57 -4.41 -0.12 -10.72
C PHE A 57 -3.92 1.01 -9.81
N ASN A 58 -4.40 2.24 -10.01
CA ASN A 58 -4.08 3.37 -9.15
C ASN A 58 -4.70 3.21 -7.74
N GLU A 59 -5.94 2.71 -7.65
CA GLU A 59 -6.63 2.49 -6.39
C GLU A 59 -5.90 1.46 -5.52
N GLN A 60 -5.37 0.38 -6.11
CA GLN A 60 -4.60 -0.61 -5.36
C GLN A 60 -3.32 -0.03 -4.76
N ARG A 61 -2.64 0.88 -5.45
CA ARG A 61 -1.45 1.57 -4.90
C ARG A 61 -1.83 2.43 -3.69
N HIS A 62 -2.92 3.19 -3.80
CA HIS A 62 -3.37 4.05 -2.70
C HIS A 62 -3.85 3.25 -1.48
N LEU A 63 -4.57 2.15 -1.69
CA LEU A 63 -5.01 1.26 -0.61
C LEU A 63 -3.83 0.56 0.08
N SER A 64 -2.76 0.26 -0.65
CA SER A 64 -1.55 -0.35 -0.09
C SER A 64 -0.85 0.63 0.86
N GLU A 65 -0.65 1.87 0.41
CA GLU A 65 -0.04 2.94 1.20
C GLU A 65 -0.87 3.28 2.44
N LEU A 66 -2.20 3.37 2.30
CA LEU A 66 -3.11 3.58 3.43
C LEU A 66 -3.04 2.45 4.46
N LYS A 67 -2.86 1.21 4.01
CA LYS A 67 -2.74 0.05 4.91
C LYS A 67 -1.43 0.09 5.68
N GLU A 68 -0.33 0.46 5.03
CA GLU A 68 0.98 0.62 5.65
C GLU A 68 0.98 1.74 6.70
N ILE A 69 0.46 2.91 6.35
CA ILE A 69 0.31 4.05 7.27
C ILE A 69 -0.56 3.66 8.46
N LYS A 70 -1.66 2.92 8.25
CA LYS A 70 -2.52 2.44 9.33
C LYS A 70 -1.78 1.50 10.27
N THR A 71 -0.99 0.56 9.74
CA THR A 71 -0.21 -0.36 10.57
C THR A 71 0.87 0.34 11.38
N GLU A 72 1.59 1.28 10.78
CA GLU A 72 2.61 2.08 11.48
C GLU A 72 1.97 2.95 12.57
N THR A 73 0.83 3.60 12.26
CA THR A 73 0.12 4.44 13.22
C THR A 73 -0.37 3.65 14.43
N ILE A 74 -0.90 2.43 14.21
CA ILE A 74 -1.35 1.56 15.31
C ILE A 74 -0.17 1.09 16.16
N ALA A 75 0.96 0.75 15.54
CA ALA A 75 2.16 0.36 16.27
C ALA A 75 2.68 1.52 17.14
N LYS A 76 2.76 2.72 16.55
CA LYS A 76 3.20 3.94 17.25
C LYS A 76 2.24 4.36 18.35
N SER A 77 0.93 4.23 18.15
CA SER A 77 -0.04 4.52 19.21
C SER A 77 0.10 3.55 20.38
N ALA A 78 0.29 2.24 20.10
CA ALA A 78 0.51 1.25 21.15
C ALA A 78 1.81 1.50 21.93
N GLU A 79 2.88 1.91 21.25
CA GLU A 79 4.14 2.32 21.91
C GLU A 79 3.93 3.54 22.82
N ILE A 80 3.26 4.59 22.31
CA ILE A 80 2.96 5.78 23.11
C ILE A 80 2.08 5.43 24.30
N ASP A 81 1.05 4.58 24.13
CA ASP A 81 0.18 4.18 25.23
C ASP A 81 0.95 3.43 26.32
N ASN A 82 1.88 2.54 25.93
CA ASN A 82 2.77 1.87 26.87
C ASN A 82 3.65 2.89 27.62
N GLN A 83 4.29 3.83 26.92
CA GLN A 83 5.08 4.90 27.54
C GLN A 83 4.25 5.73 28.53
N VAL A 84 3.04 6.14 28.13
CA VAL A 84 2.13 6.91 28.98
C VAL A 84 1.74 6.11 30.22
N SER A 85 1.47 4.81 30.09
CA SER A 85 1.15 3.96 31.25
C SER A 85 2.33 3.82 32.23
N GLY A 86 3.55 3.63 31.71
CA GLY A 86 4.76 3.57 32.52
C GLY A 86 5.03 4.90 33.24
N LEU A 87 4.95 6.02 32.51
CA LEU A 87 5.10 7.36 33.11
C LEU A 87 4.02 7.64 34.17
N LYS A 88 2.78 7.20 33.96
CA LYS A 88 1.72 7.34 34.97
C LYS A 88 2.05 6.56 36.25
N GLN A 89 2.56 5.33 36.09
CA GLN A 89 3.00 4.51 37.21
C GLN A 89 4.17 5.15 37.95
N ASP A 90 5.15 5.69 37.22
CA ASP A 90 6.28 6.40 37.81
C ASP A 90 5.81 7.64 38.58
N VAL A 91 4.90 8.43 38.01
CA VAL A 91 4.31 9.59 38.70
C VAL A 91 3.58 9.17 39.97
N GLU A 92 2.88 8.04 39.96
CA GLU A 92 2.20 7.51 41.15
C GLU A 92 3.20 7.07 42.22
N LEU A 93 4.25 6.34 41.85
CA LEU A 93 5.33 5.93 42.75
C LEU A 93 6.07 7.15 43.33
N LEU A 94 6.36 8.16 42.52
CA LEU A 94 7.03 9.38 42.97
C LEU A 94 6.17 10.25 43.89
N LYS A 95 4.84 10.08 43.87
CA LYS A 95 3.93 10.72 44.85
C LYS A 95 3.90 9.97 46.19
N ASP A 96 4.30 8.70 46.24
CA ASP A 96 4.38 7.93 47.48
C ASP A 96 5.65 8.27 48.25
N GLU A 97 5.47 8.87 49.43
CA GLU A 97 6.55 9.28 50.33
C GLU A 97 7.44 8.10 50.76
N ASN A 98 6.89 6.89 50.90
CA ASN A 98 7.67 5.70 51.26
C ASN A 98 8.60 5.27 50.12
N TYR A 99 8.12 5.35 48.88
CA TYR A 99 8.91 5.04 47.71
C TYR A 99 10.04 6.07 47.54
N VAL A 100 9.74 7.36 47.69
CA VAL A 100 10.73 8.45 47.64
C VAL A 100 11.78 8.29 48.74
N ALA A 101 11.39 7.95 49.98
CA ALA A 101 12.33 7.71 51.06
C ALA A 101 13.23 6.50 50.80
N LYS A 102 12.72 5.44 50.17
CA LYS A 102 13.52 4.27 49.75
C LYS A 102 14.50 4.64 48.62
N LEU A 103 14.07 5.48 47.69
CA LEU A 103 14.92 6.00 46.62
C LEU A 103 16.04 6.87 47.20
N ALA A 104 15.73 7.75 48.15
CA ALA A 104 16.70 8.60 48.84
C ALA A 104 17.75 7.78 49.61
N ARG A 105 17.33 6.74 50.34
CA ARG A 105 18.23 5.79 51.02
C ARG A 105 19.18 5.08 50.05
N SER A 106 18.63 4.58 48.94
CA SER A 106 19.40 3.78 47.97
C SER A 106 20.33 4.60 47.08
N ARG A 107 19.96 5.84 46.73
CA ARG A 107 20.73 6.69 45.80
C ARG A 107 21.61 7.72 46.50
N PHE A 108 21.19 8.21 47.66
CA PHE A 108 21.82 9.35 48.32
C PHE A 108 22.28 9.06 49.75
N TYR A 109 22.20 7.80 50.20
CA TYR A 109 22.54 7.41 51.58
C TYR A 109 21.84 8.30 52.61
N TYR A 110 20.58 8.66 52.35
CA TYR A 110 19.80 9.47 53.26
C TYR A 110 19.24 8.60 54.40
N SER A 111 19.39 9.01 55.66
CA SER A 111 18.81 8.33 56.82
C SER A 111 18.13 9.33 57.75
N LYS A 112 17.19 8.86 58.58
CA LYS A 112 16.55 9.70 59.61
C LYS A 112 17.45 9.85 60.84
N GLU A 113 17.10 10.80 61.71
CA GLU A 113 17.71 10.90 63.03
C GLU A 113 17.58 9.56 63.76
N ASP A 114 18.68 9.09 64.37
CA ASP A 114 18.86 7.77 64.99
C ASP A 114 18.98 6.53 64.08
N GLU A 115 19.13 6.69 62.75
CA GLU A 115 19.43 5.56 61.83
C GLU A 115 20.94 5.47 61.50
N LEU A 116 21.54 4.27 61.59
CA LEU A 116 22.94 3.99 61.20
C LEU A 116 23.02 3.41 59.77
N ILE A 117 23.91 3.96 58.92
CA ILE A 117 24.11 3.51 57.54
C ILE A 117 25.33 2.60 57.44
N PHE A 118 25.14 1.38 56.96
CA PHE A 118 26.21 0.44 56.67
C PHE A 118 26.39 0.28 55.15
N VAL A 119 27.56 0.68 54.63
CA VAL A 119 27.91 0.46 53.22
C VAL A 119 28.61 -0.88 53.11
N LEU A 120 28.01 -1.81 52.38
CA LEU A 120 28.61 -3.12 52.12
C LEU A 120 29.65 -2.97 50.98
N PRO A 121 30.79 -3.67 51.05
CA PRO A 121 31.83 -3.59 50.01
C PRO A 121 31.33 -4.02 48.62
N ASP A 122 30.31 -4.87 48.54
CA ASP A 122 29.71 -5.31 47.27
C ASP A 122 28.75 -4.29 46.64
N SER A 123 28.16 -3.38 47.43
CA SER A 123 27.22 -2.36 46.92
C SER A 123 27.91 -1.09 46.41
N ALA A 124 29.19 -0.88 46.72
CA ALA A 124 29.98 0.23 46.19
C ALA A 124 30.28 0.10 44.69
N ASN A 125 30.30 -1.13 44.15
CA ASN A 125 30.71 -1.42 42.77
C ASN A 125 29.53 -1.58 41.79
N THR A 126 28.28 -1.55 42.25
CA THR A 126 27.11 -1.91 41.42
C THR A 126 26.37 -0.71 40.81
N HIS A 127 26.79 0.53 41.11
CA HIS A 127 26.05 1.74 40.72
C HIS A 127 26.68 2.57 39.59
N THR A 128 27.94 2.32 39.23
CA THR A 128 28.64 3.05 38.15
C THR A 128 28.30 2.50 36.75
N ASP A 129 27.85 1.25 36.64
CA ASP A 129 27.82 0.56 35.34
C ASP A 129 26.52 0.70 34.54
N LYS A 130 25.42 1.17 35.14
CA LYS A 130 24.12 1.24 34.43
C LYS A 130 23.88 2.52 33.65
N GLN A 131 24.75 3.52 33.74
CA GLN A 131 24.66 4.76 32.93
C GLN A 131 25.48 4.72 31.63
N ALA A 132 26.30 3.67 31.42
CA ALA A 132 27.15 3.54 30.23
C ALA A 132 26.57 2.64 29.12
N ALA A 133 25.45 1.96 29.36
CA ALA A 133 24.92 0.92 28.45
C ALA A 133 23.71 1.35 27.58
N GLU A 134 23.24 2.60 27.68
CA GLU A 134 22.14 3.14 26.85
C GLU A 134 22.55 4.41 26.09
N LYS A 135 23.66 4.35 25.35
CA LYS A 135 23.94 5.24 24.22
C LYS A 135 24.12 4.46 22.94
#